data_AF-A0A0R3QBZ0-F1
#
_entry.id   AF-A0A0R3QBZ0-F1
#
_cell.length_a   1.000
_cell.length_b   1.000
_cell.length_c   1.000
_cell.angle_alpha   90.00
_cell.angle_beta   90.00
_cell.angle_gamma   90.00
#
_symmetry.space_group_name_H-M   'P 1'
#
loop_
_entity.id
_entity.type
_entity.pdbx_description
1 polymer ?
#
loop_
_entity_poly.entity_id
_entity_poly.type
_entity_poly.pdbx_seq_one_letter_code
_entity_poly.pdbx_strand_id
1 'polypeptide(L)'
;LTKTIKVSVQAQPVPQEIVARLHGNRVAVSPIVTVEPRRRKFHKPITLCIPLPQSSNKGMLTQYSGQPGQEPPTLRLLCSITGGSAPAQWEDITGTTQLTFTGEDVSFTTTVSARFWLMDCQTPRDAARMAQEVYNEAISVPYMARFLIFARRTFPNEGQLRLFCMTDDREDKTLEKQEHFIEIAKSKDVEVLSGRHQFLEFSGNIFPITKSGDQLSLYFLPFQENRLAFMIKTRARTDNEAAADGRISFMKEPKMRAESLPPQTPLCTLAVTLPEYTGPVILLEIKKYIGI
;
A
#
# COMPACT_ATOMS: atom_id res chain seq x y z
N LEU A 1 34.65 30.36 11.56
CA LEU A 1 33.80 30.94 10.49
C LEU A 1 32.42 30.29 10.54
N THR A 2 31.35 31.05 10.79
CA THR A 2 29.96 30.56 10.64
C THR A 2 29.45 30.95 9.27
N LYS A 3 29.34 29.98 8.36
CA LYS A 3 28.74 30.18 7.04
C LYS A 3 27.22 30.16 7.18
N THR A 4 26.52 31.11 6.56
CA THR A 4 25.06 31.04 6.41
C THR A 4 24.71 29.87 5.49
N ILE A 5 23.84 28.98 5.94
CA ILE A 5 23.38 27.82 5.18
C ILE A 5 21.85 27.81 5.10
N LYS A 6 21.31 27.22 4.04
CA LYS A 6 19.88 26.91 3.96
C LYS A 6 19.62 25.64 4.76
N VAL A 7 18.62 25.68 5.64
CA VAL A 7 18.13 24.56 6.42
C VAL A 7 16.65 24.40 6.10
N SER A 8 16.19 23.15 5.98
CA SER A 8 14.78 22.85 5.75
C SER A 8 14.27 21.82 6.75
N VAL A 9 12.99 21.93 7.09
CA VAL A 9 12.28 20.97 7.94
C VAL A 9 11.22 20.29 7.09
N GLN A 10 11.16 18.96 7.17
CA GLN A 10 10.12 18.15 6.56
C GLN A 10 9.33 17.47 7.67
N ALA A 11 8.01 17.43 7.53
CA ALA A 11 7.12 16.68 8.41
C ALA A 11 6.31 15.69 7.55
N GLN A 12 6.63 14.40 7.66
CA GLN A 12 5.92 13.34 6.93
C GLN A 12 4.86 12.73 7.85
N PRO A 13 3.55 12.92 7.59
CA PRO A 13 2.51 12.22 8.33
C PRO A 13 2.58 10.72 8.01
N VAL A 14 2.36 9.88 9.03
CA VAL A 14 2.33 8.42 8.88
C VAL A 14 0.87 7.96 8.93
N PRO A 15 0.34 7.34 7.86
CA PRO A 15 -1.03 6.85 7.84
C PRO A 15 -1.30 5.85 8.98
N GLN A 16 -2.35 6.10 9.76
CA GLN A 16 -2.71 5.27 10.89
C GLN A 16 -3.04 3.82 10.48
N GLU A 17 -3.58 3.62 9.29
CA GLU A 17 -3.86 2.30 8.72
C GLU A 17 -2.62 1.41 8.67
N ILE A 18 -1.44 1.98 8.35
CA ILE A 18 -0.17 1.25 8.32
C ILE A 18 0.22 0.80 9.72
N VAL A 19 0.09 1.69 10.71
CA VAL A 19 0.44 1.41 12.11
C VAL A 19 -0.49 0.35 12.69
N ALA A 20 -1.80 0.50 12.49
CA ALA A 20 -2.81 -0.43 12.97
C ALA A 20 -2.66 -1.81 12.35
N ARG A 21 -2.31 -1.89 11.05
CA ARG A 21 -2.04 -3.16 10.39
C ARG A 21 -0.83 -3.91 10.95
N LEU A 22 0.27 -3.20 11.21
CA LEU A 22 1.51 -3.82 11.67
C LEU A 22 1.48 -4.15 13.16
N HIS A 23 0.98 -3.23 13.98
CA HIS A 23 1.14 -3.29 15.44
C HIS A 23 -0.18 -3.26 16.22
N GLY A 24 -1.31 -3.13 15.52
CA GLY A 24 -2.62 -2.94 16.13
C GLY A 24 -2.72 -1.58 16.82
N ASN A 25 -3.63 -1.47 17.79
CA ASN A 25 -3.86 -0.22 18.53
C ASN A 25 -2.80 0.05 19.61
N ARG A 26 -1.82 -0.85 19.79
CA ARG A 26 -0.79 -0.78 20.86
C ARG A 26 0.30 0.24 20.60
N VAL A 27 0.35 0.77 19.38
CA VAL A 27 1.35 1.71 18.91
C VAL A 27 0.64 2.91 18.29
N ALA A 28 1.08 4.11 18.67
CA ALA A 28 0.76 5.35 17.98
C ALA A 28 2.06 6.04 17.61
N VAL A 29 2.05 6.80 16.52
CA VAL A 29 3.23 7.53 16.05
C VAL A 29 2.89 8.97 15.68
N SER A 30 3.84 9.89 15.87
CA SER A 30 3.74 11.27 15.36
C SER A 30 4.08 11.32 13.87
N PRO A 31 4.05 12.50 13.22
CA PRO A 31 4.77 12.71 11.98
C PRO A 31 6.28 12.50 12.18
N ILE A 32 6.96 12.05 11.13
CA ILE A 32 8.42 11.99 11.08
C ILE A 32 8.95 13.37 10.74
N VAL A 33 9.71 13.98 11.65
CA VAL A 33 10.30 15.31 11.47
C VAL A 33 11.76 15.17 11.04
N THR A 34 12.11 15.66 9.85
CA THR A 34 13.47 15.61 9.32
C THR A 34 14.05 17.00 9.18
N VAL A 35 15.25 17.22 9.73
CA VAL A 35 16.02 18.45 9.55
C VAL A 35 17.11 18.20 8.50
N GLU A 36 17.03 18.89 7.37
CA GLU A 36 18.00 18.80 6.27
C GLU A 36 18.91 20.05 6.22
N PRO A 37 20.20 19.91 5.84
CA PRO A 37 20.88 18.66 5.50
C PRO A 37 21.16 17.79 6.73
N ARG A 38 20.82 16.49 6.66
CA ARG A 38 21.07 15.51 7.73
C ARG A 38 22.56 15.35 8.07
N ARG A 39 22.84 14.86 9.28
CA ARG A 39 24.19 14.54 9.79
C ARG A 39 25.11 15.77 9.85
N ARG A 40 24.57 16.91 10.26
CA ARG A 40 25.31 18.15 10.56
C ARG A 40 25.14 18.53 12.02
N LYS A 41 26.18 19.15 12.58
CA LYS A 41 26.17 19.66 13.96
C LYS A 41 25.94 21.16 13.95
N PHE A 42 25.01 21.63 14.75
CA PHE A 42 24.79 23.04 15.01
C PHE A 42 25.74 23.55 16.10
N HIS A 43 26.18 24.80 15.98
CA HIS A 43 27.04 25.45 16.96
C HIS A 43 26.31 25.71 18.29
N LYS A 44 24.99 25.92 18.21
CA LYS A 44 24.09 26.04 19.35
C LYS A 44 22.97 25.00 19.21
N PRO A 45 22.48 24.41 20.31
CA PRO A 45 21.31 23.55 20.25
C PRO A 45 20.13 24.27 19.59
N ILE A 46 19.37 23.53 18.80
CA ILE A 46 18.09 23.95 18.25
C ILE A 46 16.96 23.30 19.05
N THR A 47 15.80 23.96 19.12
CA THR A 47 14.59 23.41 19.72
C THR A 47 13.68 22.88 18.63
N LEU A 48 13.21 21.64 18.77
CA LEU A 48 12.20 21.02 17.93
C LEU A 48 10.92 20.83 18.74
N CYS A 49 9.78 21.01 18.07
CA CYS A 49 8.45 20.79 18.62
C CYS A 49 7.72 19.80 17.71
N ILE A 50 7.23 18.70 18.26
CA ILE A 50 6.56 17.61 17.53
C ILE A 50 5.25 17.27 18.26
N PRO A 51 4.12 17.14 17.54
CA PRO A 51 2.86 16.75 18.16
C PRO A 51 2.92 15.34 18.73
N LEU A 52 2.22 15.12 19.84
CA LEU A 52 2.11 13.82 20.47
C LEU A 52 1.48 12.80 19.50
N PRO A 53 1.93 11.53 19.54
CA PRO A 53 1.30 10.45 18.82
C PRO A 53 -0.20 10.33 19.14
N GLN A 54 -1.05 10.29 18.11
CA GLN A 54 -2.49 10.10 18.30
C GLN A 54 -2.90 8.66 17.97
N SER A 55 -3.64 8.03 18.89
CA SER A 55 -4.30 6.74 18.65
C SER A 55 -5.76 6.96 18.24
N SER A 56 -6.30 6.04 17.45
CA SER A 56 -7.70 6.00 17.01
C SER A 56 -8.61 5.76 18.21
N ASN A 57 -8.11 5.05 19.22
CA ASN A 57 -8.76 4.85 20.50
C ASN A 57 -8.16 5.80 21.54
N LYS A 58 -8.76 6.98 21.68
CA LYS A 58 -8.39 8.03 22.65
C LYS A 58 -8.34 7.55 24.12
N GLY A 59 -8.85 6.36 24.44
CA GLY A 59 -8.84 5.78 25.79
C GLY A 59 -7.77 4.72 26.07
N MET A 60 -6.95 4.33 25.09
CA MET A 60 -5.96 3.25 25.26
C MET A 60 -4.51 3.73 25.32
N LEU A 61 -4.28 5.01 25.04
CA LEU A 61 -2.96 5.62 25.05
C LEU A 61 -2.76 6.43 26.34
N THR A 62 -1.53 6.42 26.87
CA THR A 62 -1.19 7.05 28.15
C THR A 62 -1.58 8.54 28.15
N GLN A 63 -2.41 8.97 29.10
CA GLN A 63 -2.60 10.40 29.33
C GLN A 63 -1.30 10.96 29.90
N TYR A 64 -0.66 11.85 29.15
CA TYR A 64 0.51 12.60 29.59
C TYR A 64 0.08 13.61 30.65
N SER A 65 -0.14 13.16 31.89
CA SER A 65 -0.29 14.09 33.00
C SER A 65 1.05 14.81 33.17
N GLY A 66 1.08 16.10 32.85
CA GLY A 66 2.29 16.93 32.75
C GLY A 66 3.01 17.19 34.08
N GLN A 67 3.26 16.15 34.88
CA GLN A 67 4.11 16.24 36.06
C GLN A 67 5.57 16.42 35.62
N PRO A 68 6.23 17.54 35.99
CA PRO A 68 7.63 17.76 35.65
C PRO A 68 8.50 16.63 36.23
N GLY A 69 9.22 15.93 35.36
CA GLY A 69 10.19 14.91 35.75
C GLY A 69 9.72 13.45 35.76
N GLN A 70 8.47 13.15 35.36
CA GLN A 70 8.09 11.78 35.03
C GLN A 70 8.27 11.53 33.54
N GLU A 71 9.20 10.64 33.18
CA GLU A 71 9.23 10.06 31.84
C GLU A 71 7.89 9.35 31.60
N PRO A 72 7.17 9.66 30.50
CA PRO A 72 5.98 8.90 30.18
C PRO A 72 6.42 7.46 29.92
N PRO A 73 5.81 6.46 30.59
CA PRO A 73 6.33 5.10 30.59
C PRO A 73 6.32 4.46 29.20
N THR A 74 5.51 4.98 28.27
CA THR A 74 5.27 4.39 26.94
C THR A 74 5.77 5.24 25.77
N LEU A 75 6.08 6.52 25.98
CA LEU A 75 6.53 7.41 24.92
C LEU A 75 8.04 7.30 24.70
N ARG A 76 8.43 7.16 23.44
CA ARG A 76 9.81 7.13 23.01
C ARG A 76 10.09 8.19 21.96
N LEU A 77 11.20 8.90 22.15
CA LEU A 77 11.80 9.74 21.13
C LEU A 77 12.83 8.91 20.36
N LEU A 78 12.55 8.69 19.08
CA LEU A 78 13.41 7.96 18.18
C LEU A 78 14.18 8.92 17.28
N CYS A 79 15.42 8.57 16.97
CA CYS A 79 16.30 9.36 16.11
C CYS A 79 16.96 8.50 15.04
N SER A 80 17.12 9.05 13.84
CA SER A 80 17.99 8.50 12.81
C SER A 80 18.96 9.55 12.27
N ILE A 81 20.25 9.39 12.59
CA ILE A 81 21.34 10.26 12.13
C ILE A 81 21.90 9.88 10.75
N THR A 82 21.33 8.85 10.13
CA THR A 82 21.72 8.35 8.81
C THR A 82 21.63 9.47 7.76
N GLY A 83 22.67 9.63 6.95
CA GLY A 83 22.79 10.67 5.94
C GLY A 83 22.82 10.10 4.51
N GLY A 84 22.55 10.94 3.52
CA GLY A 84 22.59 10.55 2.11
C GLY A 84 21.51 9.54 1.74
N SER A 85 21.89 8.56 0.91
CA SER A 85 21.04 7.49 0.37
C SER A 85 20.98 6.24 1.25
N ALA A 86 21.72 6.19 2.36
CA ALA A 86 21.67 5.05 3.27
C ALA A 86 20.27 4.93 3.92
N PRO A 87 19.76 3.70 4.11
CA PRO A 87 18.47 3.49 4.76
C PRO A 87 18.50 4.02 6.19
N ALA A 88 17.37 4.54 6.67
CA ALA A 88 17.25 4.98 8.05
C ALA A 88 17.44 3.82 9.03
N GLN A 89 18.09 4.11 10.14
CA GLN A 89 18.23 3.24 11.31
C GLN A 89 17.73 4.03 12.52
N TRP A 90 16.78 3.47 13.25
CA TRP A 90 16.12 4.14 14.38
C TRP A 90 16.76 3.73 15.70
N GLU A 91 17.06 4.71 16.54
CA GLU A 91 17.58 4.53 17.89
C GLU A 91 16.70 5.26 18.90
N ASP A 92 16.47 4.65 20.06
CA ASP A 92 15.77 5.28 21.18
C ASP A 92 16.72 6.20 21.94
N ILE A 93 16.44 7.51 21.90
CA ILE A 93 17.23 8.56 22.57
C ILE A 93 16.48 9.21 23.72
N THR A 94 15.39 8.59 24.19
CA THR A 94 14.54 9.14 25.25
C THR A 94 15.34 9.39 26.53
N GLY A 95 16.16 8.41 26.97
CA GLY A 95 16.94 8.52 28.21
C GLY A 95 18.11 9.52 28.16
N THR A 96 18.44 10.09 26.99
CA THR A 96 19.50 11.09 26.84
C THR A 96 18.96 12.47 26.44
N THR A 97 17.64 12.60 26.26
CA THR A 97 17.00 13.80 25.75
C THR A 97 15.91 14.27 26.70
N GLN A 98 16.06 15.48 27.24
CA GLN A 98 15.03 16.07 28.08
C GLN A 98 13.81 16.49 27.24
N LEU A 99 12.66 15.91 27.53
CA LEU A 99 11.38 16.21 26.89
C LEU A 99 10.58 17.21 27.74
N THR A 100 10.03 18.23 27.09
CA THR A 100 9.14 19.23 27.69
C THR A 100 7.77 19.12 27.04
N PHE A 101 6.73 18.89 27.84
CA PHE A 101 5.35 18.73 27.37
C PHE A 101 4.63 20.08 27.41
N THR A 102 3.96 20.46 26.32
CA THR A 102 3.18 21.71 26.25
C THR A 102 1.93 21.47 25.44
N GLY A 103 0.78 21.36 26.13
CA GLY A 103 -0.47 20.96 25.50
C GLY A 103 -0.35 19.57 24.86
N GLU A 104 -0.59 19.50 23.55
CA GLU A 104 -0.53 18.26 22.76
C GLU A 104 0.83 18.08 22.05
N ASP A 105 1.84 18.86 22.40
CA ASP A 105 3.15 18.84 21.76
C ASP A 105 4.28 18.50 22.73
N VAL A 106 5.36 17.95 22.18
CA VAL A 106 6.63 17.69 22.87
C VAL A 106 7.73 18.53 22.27
N SER A 107 8.40 19.29 23.13
CA SER A 107 9.57 20.08 22.80
C SER A 107 10.85 19.46 23.38
N PHE A 108 11.93 19.48 22.60
CA PHE A 108 13.25 19.04 23.04
C PHE A 108 14.35 19.79 22.29
N THR A 109 15.59 19.71 22.80
CA THR A 109 16.75 20.34 22.15
C THR A 109 17.67 19.29 21.54
N THR A 110 18.30 19.63 20.41
CA THR A 110 19.31 18.79 19.76
C THR A 110 20.41 19.65 19.16
N THR A 111 21.62 19.09 19.06
CA THR A 111 22.74 19.72 18.34
C THR A 111 22.98 19.11 16.98
N VAL A 112 22.22 18.09 16.57
CA VAL A 112 22.44 17.35 15.32
C VAL A 112 21.19 17.40 14.45
N SER A 113 21.37 17.67 13.15
CA SER A 113 20.30 17.52 12.16
C SER A 113 20.11 16.04 11.79
N ALA A 114 18.89 15.55 11.96
CA ALA A 114 18.54 14.14 11.83
C ALA A 114 17.05 13.98 11.52
N ARG A 115 16.58 12.73 11.47
CA ARG A 115 15.15 12.42 11.58
C ARG A 115 14.79 12.18 13.03
N PHE A 116 13.66 12.71 13.45
CA PHE A 116 13.09 12.57 14.78
C PHE A 116 11.66 12.08 14.66
N TRP A 117 11.27 11.19 15.56
CA TRP A 117 9.96 10.58 15.53
C TRP A 117 9.52 10.19 16.93
N LEU A 118 8.30 10.57 17.31
CA LEU A 118 7.71 10.13 18.57
C LEU A 118 6.89 8.87 18.32
N MET A 119 7.08 7.88 19.18
CA MET A 119 6.31 6.65 19.19
C MET A 119 5.81 6.40 20.60
N ASP A 120 4.50 6.25 20.76
CA ASP A 120 3.90 5.77 22.00
C ASP A 120 3.59 4.28 21.83
N CYS A 121 4.21 3.44 22.67
CA CYS A 121 4.06 1.99 22.59
C CYS A 121 4.12 1.32 23.96
N GLN A 122 3.32 0.26 24.14
CA GLN A 122 3.25 -0.50 25.39
C GLN A 122 4.50 -1.37 25.65
N THR A 123 5.35 -1.57 24.63
CA THR A 123 6.58 -2.36 24.70
C THR A 123 7.80 -1.51 24.31
N PRO A 124 8.28 -0.61 25.20
CA PRO A 124 9.27 0.40 24.83
C PRO A 124 10.64 -0.17 24.40
N ARG A 125 10.96 -1.40 24.83
CA ARG A 125 12.18 -2.12 24.43
C ARG A 125 12.22 -2.45 22.93
N ASP A 126 11.06 -2.58 22.29
CA ASP A 126 10.92 -2.90 20.87
C ASP A 126 10.70 -1.68 19.98
N ALA A 127 10.69 -0.46 20.56
CA ALA A 127 10.28 0.76 19.86
C ALA A 127 11.05 1.00 18.55
N ALA A 128 12.37 0.86 18.58
CA ALA A 128 13.21 1.01 17.38
C ALA A 128 12.87 0.00 16.27
N ARG A 129 12.63 -1.27 16.63
CA ARG A 129 12.23 -2.33 15.68
C ARG A 129 10.85 -2.04 15.09
N MET A 130 9.87 -1.73 15.94
CA MET A 130 8.50 -1.41 15.50
C MET A 130 8.49 -0.18 14.58
N ALA A 131 9.28 0.85 14.91
CA ALA A 131 9.46 2.03 14.08
C ALA A 131 10.09 1.69 12.73
N GLN A 132 11.10 0.82 12.69
CA GLN A 132 11.70 0.39 11.43
C GLN A 132 10.67 -0.28 10.51
N GLU A 133 9.81 -1.16 11.05
CA GLU A 133 8.76 -1.83 10.28
C GLU A 133 7.74 -0.84 9.71
N VAL A 134 7.25 0.09 10.55
CA VAL A 134 6.32 1.14 10.09
C VAL A 134 6.98 2.08 9.08
N TYR A 135 8.24 2.46 9.30
CA TYR A 135 9.00 3.33 8.41
C TYR A 135 9.16 2.70 7.02
N ASN A 136 9.54 1.42 6.95
CA ASN A 136 9.71 0.70 5.69
C ASN A 136 8.41 0.64 4.86
N GLU A 137 7.25 0.60 5.51
CA GLU A 137 5.96 0.75 4.84
C GLU A 137 5.70 2.20 4.39
N ALA A 138 5.87 3.16 5.30
CA ALA A 138 5.49 4.56 5.11
C ALA A 138 6.34 5.32 4.08
N ILE A 139 7.57 4.87 3.80
CA ILE A 139 8.43 5.49 2.77
C ILE A 139 8.15 4.99 1.35
N SER A 140 7.26 4.02 1.19
CA SER A 140 6.90 3.50 -0.14
C SER A 140 6.31 4.66 -0.96
N VAL A 141 6.90 4.93 -2.11
CA VAL A 141 6.49 6.08 -2.94
C VAL A 141 5.16 5.77 -3.63
N PRO A 142 4.13 6.62 -3.47
CA PRO A 142 2.87 6.49 -4.19
C PRO A 142 3.01 6.97 -5.63
N TYR A 143 2.42 6.22 -6.56
CA TYR A 143 2.32 6.57 -7.98
C TYR A 143 0.86 6.55 -8.40
N MET A 144 0.47 7.48 -9.27
CA MET A 144 -0.80 7.40 -9.98
C MET A 144 -0.62 6.44 -11.16
N ALA A 145 -1.36 5.34 -11.15
CA ALA A 145 -1.31 4.31 -12.18
C ALA A 145 -2.73 3.95 -12.65
N ARG A 146 -2.81 3.30 -13.82
CA ARG A 146 -4.05 2.74 -14.37
C ARG A 146 -3.96 1.24 -14.47
N PHE A 147 -5.07 0.57 -14.20
CA PHE A 147 -5.26 -0.84 -14.49
C PHE A 147 -5.98 -1.01 -15.81
N LEU A 148 -5.40 -1.84 -16.68
CA LEU A 148 -5.98 -2.23 -17.96
C LEU A 148 -6.21 -3.73 -17.97
N ILE A 149 -7.34 -4.16 -18.49
CA ILE A 149 -7.68 -5.58 -18.61
C ILE A 149 -7.97 -5.87 -20.07
N PHE A 150 -7.16 -6.76 -20.62
CA PHE A 150 -7.30 -7.33 -21.94
C PHE A 150 -7.84 -8.75 -21.83
N ALA A 151 -8.72 -9.14 -22.74
CA ALA A 151 -9.31 -10.47 -22.77
C ALA A 151 -9.29 -11.09 -24.15
N ARG A 152 -9.18 -12.43 -24.17
CA ARG A 152 -9.39 -13.27 -25.35
C ARG A 152 -10.19 -14.49 -24.96
N ARG A 153 -11.25 -14.81 -25.71
CA ARG A 153 -12.12 -15.95 -25.44
C ARG A 153 -11.91 -17.07 -26.46
N THR A 154 -11.14 -18.08 -26.05
CA THR A 154 -10.77 -19.23 -26.89
C THR A 154 -11.68 -20.44 -26.69
N PHE A 155 -12.56 -20.43 -25.67
CA PHE A 155 -13.54 -21.48 -25.40
C PHE A 155 -14.89 -20.87 -24.99
N PRO A 156 -16.03 -21.59 -25.16
CA PRO A 156 -17.34 -21.04 -24.80
C PRO A 156 -17.44 -20.62 -23.34
N ASN A 157 -16.84 -21.33 -22.39
CA ASN A 157 -16.92 -21.02 -20.96
C ASN A 157 -15.57 -20.66 -20.33
N GLU A 158 -14.53 -20.44 -21.15
CA GLU A 158 -13.19 -20.09 -20.66
C GLU A 158 -12.60 -18.94 -21.48
N GLY A 159 -11.83 -18.09 -20.79
CA GLY A 159 -11.15 -16.97 -21.40
C GLY A 159 -9.77 -16.76 -20.79
N GLN A 160 -8.91 -16.08 -21.52
CA GLN A 160 -7.61 -15.64 -21.05
C GLN A 160 -7.67 -14.14 -20.77
N LEU A 161 -7.23 -13.73 -19.58
CA LEU A 161 -7.08 -12.33 -19.21
C LEU A 161 -5.61 -11.95 -19.12
N ARG A 162 -5.32 -10.71 -19.52
CA ARG A 162 -4.04 -10.02 -19.29
C ARG A 162 -4.33 -8.70 -18.62
N LEU A 163 -3.76 -8.54 -17.44
CA LEU A 163 -3.91 -7.37 -16.62
C LEU A 163 -2.60 -6.60 -16.61
N PHE A 164 -2.71 -5.29 -16.76
CA PHE A 164 -1.57 -4.39 -16.70
C PHE A 164 -1.77 -3.33 -15.62
N CYS A 165 -0.69 -2.92 -14.97
CA CYS A 165 -0.64 -1.71 -14.15
C CYS A 165 0.48 -0.80 -14.68
N MET A 166 0.12 0.40 -15.12
CA MET A 166 1.05 1.29 -15.83
C MET A 166 0.94 2.71 -15.29
N THR A 167 2.07 3.40 -15.29
CA THR A 167 2.20 4.81 -14.90
C THR A 167 2.24 5.76 -16.10
N ASP A 168 2.30 5.24 -17.32
CA ASP A 168 2.48 6.02 -18.55
C ASP A 168 1.25 5.94 -19.48
N ASP A 169 1.13 6.94 -20.36
CA ASP A 169 0.07 7.03 -21.37
C ASP A 169 0.42 6.29 -22.67
N ARG A 170 1.46 5.44 -22.69
CA ARG A 170 1.76 4.59 -23.86
C ARG A 170 0.82 3.39 -23.87
N GLU A 171 -0.43 3.68 -24.19
CA GLU A 171 -1.55 2.75 -24.15
C GLU A 171 -1.56 1.77 -25.33
N ASP A 172 -0.73 2.00 -26.36
CA ASP A 172 -0.66 1.12 -27.53
C ASP A 172 0.07 -0.20 -27.23
N LYS A 173 -0.69 -1.14 -26.65
CA LYS A 173 -0.34 -2.54 -26.47
C LYS A 173 -0.40 -3.30 -27.80
N THR A 174 0.60 -3.09 -28.64
CA THR A 174 0.69 -3.68 -29.98
C THR A 174 0.72 -5.20 -29.97
N LEU A 175 1.36 -5.81 -28.96
CA LEU A 175 1.42 -7.27 -28.81
C LEU A 175 0.03 -7.87 -28.54
N GLU A 176 -0.74 -7.27 -27.61
CA GLU A 176 -2.10 -7.69 -27.30
C GLU A 176 -3.00 -7.60 -28.54
N LYS A 177 -2.86 -6.51 -29.32
CA LYS A 177 -3.59 -6.35 -30.59
C LYS A 177 -3.20 -7.44 -31.61
N GLN A 178 -1.91 -7.76 -31.73
CA GLN A 178 -1.43 -8.83 -32.63
C GLN A 178 -1.90 -10.23 -32.20
N GLU A 179 -2.04 -10.48 -30.91
CA GLU A 179 -2.48 -11.77 -30.37
C GLU A 179 -4.01 -11.88 -30.20
N HIS A 180 -4.75 -10.94 -30.79
CA HIS A 180 -6.21 -10.85 -30.79
C HIS A 180 -6.84 -10.71 -29.40
N PHE A 181 -6.14 -10.03 -28.48
CA PHE A 181 -6.72 -9.56 -27.24
C PHE A 181 -7.45 -8.23 -27.46
N ILE A 182 -8.61 -8.09 -26.82
CA ILE A 182 -9.36 -6.83 -26.79
C ILE A 182 -9.28 -6.20 -25.41
N GLU A 183 -9.20 -4.88 -25.35
CA GLU A 183 -9.37 -4.15 -24.09
C GLU A 183 -10.82 -4.25 -23.65
N ILE A 184 -11.07 -4.73 -22.44
CA ILE A 184 -12.43 -4.91 -21.89
C ILE A 184 -12.71 -4.03 -20.69
N ALA A 185 -11.68 -3.51 -20.03
CA ALA A 185 -11.83 -2.59 -18.91
C ALA A 185 -10.57 -1.74 -18.70
N LYS A 186 -10.79 -0.51 -18.24
CA LYS A 186 -9.76 0.46 -17.89
C LYS A 186 -10.18 1.22 -16.63
N SER A 187 -9.27 1.36 -15.68
CA SER A 187 -9.51 2.16 -14.48
C SER A 187 -9.23 3.65 -14.73
N LYS A 188 -9.80 4.49 -13.85
CA LYS A 188 -9.27 5.84 -13.60
C LYS A 188 -7.88 5.74 -12.97
N ASP A 189 -7.20 6.88 -12.86
CA ASP A 189 -5.96 6.98 -12.11
C ASP A 189 -6.21 6.62 -10.63
N VAL A 190 -5.41 5.69 -10.13
CA VAL A 190 -5.45 5.20 -8.75
C VAL A 190 -4.06 5.21 -8.14
N GLU A 191 -4.00 5.45 -6.83
CA GLU A 191 -2.74 5.43 -6.10
C GLU A 191 -2.26 3.98 -5.90
N VAL A 192 -1.05 3.69 -6.37
CA VAL A 192 -0.38 2.39 -6.20
C VAL A 192 1.02 2.62 -5.64
N LEU A 193 1.40 1.83 -4.64
CA LEU A 193 2.70 1.97 -3.98
C LEU A 193 3.77 1.16 -4.73
N SER A 194 4.91 1.79 -5.00
CA SER A 194 6.07 1.13 -5.63
C SER A 194 6.57 -0.06 -4.79
N GLY A 195 6.89 -1.16 -5.46
CA GLY A 195 7.44 -2.36 -4.85
C GLY A 195 6.43 -3.13 -4.00
N ARG A 196 5.13 -3.00 -4.28
CA ARG A 196 4.03 -3.66 -3.55
C ARG A 196 3.19 -4.53 -4.48
N HIS A 197 2.62 -5.59 -3.91
CA HIS A 197 1.63 -6.41 -4.59
C HIS A 197 0.25 -5.77 -4.55
N GLN A 198 -0.51 -5.91 -5.64
CA GLN A 198 -1.93 -5.63 -5.73
C GLN A 198 -2.65 -6.95 -5.92
N PHE A 199 -3.45 -7.32 -4.92
CA PHE A 199 -4.12 -8.61 -4.87
C PHE A 199 -5.45 -8.53 -5.59
N LEU A 200 -5.81 -9.58 -6.33
CA LEU A 200 -7.04 -9.62 -7.12
C LEU A 200 -8.12 -10.36 -6.34
N GLU A 201 -9.33 -9.80 -6.35
CA GLU A 201 -10.54 -10.45 -5.88
C GLU A 201 -11.61 -10.45 -6.98
N PHE A 202 -12.26 -11.60 -7.15
CA PHE A 202 -13.21 -11.83 -8.23
C PHE A 202 -14.62 -11.99 -7.67
N SER A 203 -15.59 -11.35 -8.31
CA SER A 203 -17.02 -11.50 -8.00
C SER A 203 -17.85 -11.51 -9.28
N GLY A 204 -19.11 -11.95 -9.20
CA GLY A 204 -19.97 -12.14 -10.37
C GLY A 204 -19.63 -13.41 -11.16
N ASN A 205 -19.84 -13.38 -12.47
CA ASN A 205 -19.73 -14.57 -13.32
C ASN A 205 -18.32 -14.81 -13.90
N ILE A 206 -17.26 -14.52 -13.12
CA ILE A 206 -15.87 -14.77 -13.52
C ILE A 206 -15.12 -15.43 -12.38
N PHE A 207 -14.49 -16.57 -12.67
CA PHE A 207 -13.74 -17.38 -11.71
C PHE A 207 -12.33 -17.60 -12.23
N PRO A 208 -11.27 -17.18 -11.52
CA PRO A 208 -9.91 -17.45 -11.95
C PRO A 208 -9.60 -18.94 -11.83
N ILE A 209 -8.86 -19.48 -12.79
CA ILE A 209 -8.33 -20.86 -12.72
C ILE A 209 -6.98 -20.78 -12.00
N THR A 210 -6.99 -21.05 -10.71
CA THR A 210 -5.79 -21.11 -9.87
C THR A 210 -5.67 -22.48 -9.18
N LYS A 211 -4.48 -22.77 -8.62
CA LYS A 211 -4.34 -23.91 -7.70
C LYS A 211 -5.06 -23.58 -6.38
N SER A 212 -5.45 -24.60 -5.64
CA SER A 212 -6.15 -24.42 -4.36
C SER A 212 -5.34 -23.55 -3.40
N GLY A 213 -5.95 -22.47 -2.89
CA GLY A 213 -5.33 -21.54 -1.95
C GLY A 213 -4.55 -20.37 -2.58
N ASP A 214 -4.29 -20.39 -3.88
CA ASP A 214 -3.53 -19.33 -4.55
C ASP A 214 -4.41 -18.11 -4.86
N GLN A 215 -3.96 -16.93 -4.39
CA GLN A 215 -4.53 -15.64 -4.77
C GLN A 215 -3.65 -14.97 -5.82
N LEU A 216 -4.27 -14.57 -6.94
CA LEU A 216 -3.61 -13.80 -7.98
C LEU A 216 -3.20 -12.42 -7.44
N SER A 217 -1.98 -12.00 -7.75
CA SER A 217 -1.50 -10.65 -7.45
C SER A 217 -0.56 -10.15 -8.53
N LEU A 218 -0.53 -8.84 -8.72
CA LEU A 218 0.42 -8.14 -9.60
C LEU A 218 1.44 -7.42 -8.72
N TYR A 219 2.73 -7.55 -9.00
CA TYR A 219 3.76 -6.73 -8.35
C TYR A 219 4.00 -5.46 -9.16
N PHE A 220 3.93 -4.30 -8.52
CA PHE A 220 4.07 -3.01 -9.20
C PHE A 220 5.47 -2.40 -9.03
N LEU A 221 6.11 -2.16 -10.18
CA LEU A 221 7.32 -1.37 -10.34
C LEU A 221 7.00 -0.17 -11.26
N PRO A 222 7.24 1.08 -10.81
CA PRO A 222 6.94 2.26 -11.59
C PRO A 222 7.79 2.31 -12.86
N PHE A 223 7.23 2.86 -13.95
CA PHE A 223 7.88 2.98 -15.25
C PHE A 223 8.34 1.66 -15.90
N GLN A 224 7.78 0.54 -15.43
CA GLN A 224 7.95 -0.79 -16.03
C GLN A 224 6.61 -1.34 -16.48
N GLU A 225 6.64 -2.31 -17.40
CA GLU A 225 5.43 -3.05 -17.75
C GLU A 225 5.12 -4.08 -16.66
N ASN A 226 4.16 -3.76 -15.80
CA ASN A 226 3.64 -4.72 -14.82
C ASN A 226 2.51 -5.51 -15.46
N ARG A 227 2.76 -6.78 -15.78
CA ARG A 227 1.81 -7.65 -16.49
C ARG A 227 1.50 -8.92 -15.69
N LEU A 228 0.22 -9.28 -15.61
CA LEU A 228 -0.26 -10.54 -15.05
C LEU A 228 -1.19 -11.22 -16.06
N ALA A 229 -0.87 -12.45 -16.45
CA ALA A 229 -1.69 -13.25 -17.37
C ALA A 229 -2.23 -14.49 -16.66
N PHE A 230 -3.53 -14.77 -16.83
CA PHE A 230 -4.19 -15.91 -16.20
C PHE A 230 -5.44 -16.34 -16.97
N MET A 231 -5.91 -17.55 -16.69
CA MET A 231 -7.13 -18.10 -17.29
C MET A 231 -8.32 -17.90 -16.34
N ILE A 232 -9.50 -17.72 -16.91
CA ILE A 232 -10.76 -17.61 -16.19
C ILE A 232 -11.82 -18.56 -16.76
N LYS A 233 -12.77 -18.94 -15.92
CA LYS A 233 -13.99 -19.66 -16.27
C LYS A 233 -15.21 -18.78 -16.02
N THR A 234 -16.23 -18.97 -16.84
CA THR A 234 -17.56 -18.37 -16.66
C THR A 234 -18.62 -19.47 -16.57
N ARG A 235 -19.71 -19.23 -15.84
CA ARG A 235 -20.88 -20.11 -15.91
C ARG A 235 -21.57 -19.94 -17.26
N ALA A 236 -22.15 -21.03 -17.76
CA ALA A 236 -22.94 -21.01 -18.99
C ALA A 236 -24.11 -20.02 -18.84
N ARG A 237 -24.40 -19.26 -19.91
CA ARG A 237 -25.62 -18.43 -19.99
C ARG A 237 -26.82 -19.38 -19.97
N THR A 238 -27.54 -19.44 -18.86
CA THR A 238 -28.91 -19.94 -18.82
C THR A 238 -29.84 -18.73 -18.68
N ASP A 239 -30.88 -18.70 -19.51
CA ASP A 239 -31.64 -17.50 -19.92
C ASP A 239 -32.50 -16.80 -18.86
N ASN A 240 -32.06 -16.59 -17.61
CA ASN A 240 -32.84 -15.71 -16.71
C ASN A 240 -32.13 -14.93 -15.60
N GLU A 241 -30.81 -14.95 -15.46
CA GLU A 241 -30.11 -14.03 -14.52
C GLU A 241 -28.79 -13.55 -15.13
N ALA A 242 -28.90 -12.58 -16.04
CA ALA A 242 -27.75 -11.98 -16.73
C ALA A 242 -27.00 -11.00 -15.84
N ALA A 243 -26.19 -11.50 -14.90
CA ALA A 243 -24.90 -10.86 -14.65
C ALA A 243 -23.91 -11.46 -15.64
N ALA A 244 -23.97 -11.03 -16.91
CA ALA A 244 -22.96 -11.38 -17.93
C ALA A 244 -21.57 -10.83 -17.57
N ASP A 245 -21.51 -9.97 -16.56
CA ASP A 245 -20.34 -9.21 -16.15
C ASP A 245 -19.76 -9.81 -14.87
N GLY A 246 -18.48 -10.10 -14.91
CA GLY A 246 -17.68 -10.27 -13.71
C GLY A 246 -17.22 -8.93 -13.18
N ARG A 247 -16.66 -8.93 -11.97
CA ARG A 247 -15.94 -7.79 -11.42
C ARG A 247 -14.60 -8.25 -10.86
N ILE A 248 -13.57 -7.46 -11.14
CA ILE A 248 -12.22 -7.65 -10.58
C ILE A 248 -11.92 -6.46 -9.69
N SER A 249 -11.74 -6.73 -8.40
CA SER A 249 -11.33 -5.76 -7.38
C SER A 249 -9.84 -5.86 -7.12
N PHE A 250 -9.18 -4.71 -7.03
CA PHE A 250 -7.75 -4.59 -6.79
C PHE A 250 -7.53 -4.18 -5.34
N MET A 251 -6.88 -5.04 -4.55
CA MET A 251 -6.75 -4.91 -3.10
C MET A 251 -5.30 -4.59 -2.72
N LYS A 252 -5.12 -3.83 -1.62
CA LYS A 252 -3.79 -3.49 -1.09
C LYS A 252 -3.14 -4.67 -0.36
N GLU A 253 -3.95 -5.55 0.22
CA GLU A 253 -3.50 -6.67 1.05
C GLU A 253 -4.16 -7.99 0.60
N PRO A 254 -3.59 -9.15 0.95
CA PRO A 254 -4.16 -10.44 0.60
C PRO A 254 -5.54 -10.65 1.22
N LYS A 255 -6.29 -11.61 0.69
CA LYS A 255 -7.64 -11.96 1.17
C LYS A 255 -7.60 -12.59 2.56
N MET A 256 -6.62 -13.49 2.80
CA MET A 256 -6.41 -14.06 4.12
C MET A 256 -5.64 -13.07 4.99
N ARG A 257 -6.31 -12.52 6.00
CA ARG A 257 -5.74 -11.58 6.97
C ARG A 257 -6.26 -11.87 8.37
N ALA A 258 -5.66 -11.22 9.36
CA ALA A 258 -6.15 -11.26 10.72
C ALA A 258 -7.59 -10.72 10.80
N GLU A 259 -8.47 -11.45 11.48
CA GLU A 259 -9.90 -11.10 11.65
C GLU A 259 -10.12 -9.76 12.38
N SER A 260 -9.12 -9.29 13.12
CA SER A 260 -9.14 -8.01 13.84
C SER A 260 -8.98 -6.80 12.93
N LEU A 261 -8.61 -6.98 11.66
CA LEU A 261 -8.44 -5.88 10.70
C LEU A 261 -9.78 -5.49 10.08
N PRO A 262 -10.05 -4.19 9.89
CA PRO A 262 -11.27 -3.73 9.22
C PRO A 262 -11.35 -4.26 7.78
N PRO A 263 -12.56 -4.36 7.19
CA PRO A 263 -12.72 -4.71 5.78
C PRO A 263 -11.88 -3.79 4.89
N GLN A 264 -11.18 -4.38 3.91
CA GLN A 264 -10.42 -3.59 2.96
C GLN A 264 -11.36 -2.83 2.03
N THR A 265 -10.95 -1.62 1.67
CA THR A 265 -11.54 -0.93 0.51
C THR A 265 -10.67 -1.20 -0.71
N PRO A 266 -11.23 -1.67 -1.83
CA PRO A 266 -10.46 -1.86 -3.06
C PRO A 266 -9.88 -0.53 -3.55
N LEU A 267 -8.68 -0.57 -4.15
CA LEU A 267 -8.10 0.54 -4.91
C LEU A 267 -9.04 0.97 -6.04
N CYS A 268 -9.55 -0.04 -6.75
CA CYS A 268 -10.66 0.10 -7.69
C CYS A 268 -11.30 -1.26 -7.94
N THR A 269 -12.51 -1.22 -8.50
CA THR A 269 -13.22 -2.40 -9.00
C THR A 269 -13.59 -2.15 -10.45
N LEU A 270 -13.20 -3.07 -11.33
CA LEU A 270 -13.50 -3.01 -12.76
C LEU A 270 -14.55 -4.06 -13.11
N ALA A 271 -15.65 -3.62 -13.72
CA ALA A 271 -16.58 -4.52 -14.37
C ALA A 271 -15.94 -5.05 -15.65
N VAL A 272 -16.10 -6.35 -15.89
CA VAL A 272 -15.45 -7.06 -16.99
C VAL A 272 -16.45 -7.99 -17.67
N THR A 273 -16.57 -7.84 -18.98
CA THR A 273 -17.41 -8.69 -19.83
C THR A 273 -16.50 -9.38 -20.83
N LEU A 274 -16.56 -10.71 -20.92
CA LEU A 274 -15.73 -11.43 -21.89
C LEU A 274 -16.16 -11.11 -23.33
N PRO A 275 -15.20 -10.99 -24.27
CA PRO A 275 -15.50 -10.90 -25.70
C PRO A 275 -16.37 -12.05 -26.21
N GLU A 276 -16.87 -11.87 -27.43
CA GLU A 276 -17.44 -12.96 -28.22
C GLU A 276 -16.43 -14.09 -28.42
N TYR A 277 -16.94 -15.31 -28.51
CA TYR A 277 -16.13 -16.50 -28.73
C TYR A 277 -15.58 -16.47 -30.16
N THR A 278 -14.26 -16.52 -30.30
CA THR A 278 -13.55 -16.45 -31.59
C THR A 278 -12.94 -17.79 -32.02
N GLY A 279 -13.12 -18.85 -31.22
CA GLY A 279 -12.63 -20.18 -31.55
C GLY A 279 -13.49 -20.87 -32.63
N PRO A 280 -13.01 -21.97 -33.24
CA PRO A 280 -13.78 -22.71 -34.22
C PRO A 280 -15.11 -23.15 -33.59
N VAL A 281 -16.22 -22.87 -34.27
CA VAL A 281 -17.53 -23.43 -33.92
C VAL A 281 -17.38 -24.94 -34.11
N ILE A 282 -17.28 -25.69 -33.01
CA ILE A 282 -17.43 -27.13 -33.11
C ILE A 282 -18.89 -27.34 -33.52
N LEU A 283 -19.07 -27.66 -34.80
CA LEU A 283 -20.31 -28.16 -35.40
C LEU A 283 -20.70 -29.47 -34.69
N LEU A 284 -21.24 -29.37 -33.48
CA LEU A 284 -21.81 -30.48 -32.74
C LEU A 284 -23.31 -30.65 -33.01
N GLU A 285 -23.81 -30.13 -34.14
CA GLU A 285 -25.21 -30.26 -34.58
C GLU A 285 -25.38 -30.64 -36.06
N ILE A 286 -24.59 -31.59 -36.57
CA ILE A 286 -24.97 -32.32 -37.81
C ILE A 286 -24.86 -33.83 -37.60
N LYS A 287 -25.55 -34.36 -36.59
CA LYS A 287 -25.97 -35.78 -36.57
C LYS A 287 -27.46 -35.98 -36.26
N LYS A 288 -28.24 -34.89 -36.15
CA LYS A 288 -29.71 -34.96 -36.03
C LYS A 288 -30.47 -34.59 -37.31
N TYR A 289 -29.78 -34.14 -38.35
CA TYR A 289 -30.38 -33.71 -39.63
C TYR A 289 -29.83 -34.42 -40.87
N ILE A 290 -29.03 -35.47 -40.71
CA ILE A 290 -28.73 -36.39 -41.80
C ILE A 290 -29.14 -37.76 -41.28
N GLY A 291 -30.37 -38.15 -41.60
CA GLY A 291 -30.83 -39.52 -41.40
C GLY A 291 -30.07 -40.45 -42.34
N ILE A 292 -28.92 -40.93 -41.88
CA ILE A 292 -28.30 -42.19 -42.26
C ILE A 292 -27.74 -42.82 -40.98
#